data_AF-A0A3P8RE77-F1
#
_entry.id   AF-A0A3P8RE77-F1
#
_cell.length_a   1.000
_cell.length_b   1.000
_cell.length_c   1.000
_cell.angle_alpha   90.00
_cell.angle_beta   90.00
_cell.angle_gamma   90.00
#
_symmetry.space_group_name_H-M   'P 1'
#
loop_
_entity.id
_entity.type
_entity.pdbx_description
1 polymer ?
#
loop_
_entity_poly.entity_id
_entity_poly.type
_entity_poly.pdbx_seq_one_letter_code
_entity_poly.pdbx_strand_id
1 'polypeptide(L)'
;LPPQTVQTFPSNQSSCDVFVYQRAAVVLFPIFYSVVFIISTCGNSLVLRVICQRKQKFNSTSIYLVNLALSDALFTLALPGRITYYIRHFDWPFGDLLCKVTTLLFFTNTYAGIGFMTCISLDRYLAMVHPHRLQCLRSVKVVRRVCCLVWALVFLEVAPLLFRSMLHEHQGRRTCMEYFNFEGSRFTPYLLILACVVSFCCPLTIIMCCYAKINIKLRDAAKKNSVTGRSRRNHRANTIILLILLTFIVCFSPYHVNVIQFMARKIHHQPTCEELRAFKVSLQITVSLMNFNCCLDPVIYFFAIKTYKKRVMSLFKDYLYTSGASSKMTAENSSSNT
;
A
#
# COMPACT_ATOMS: atom_id res chain seq x y z
N LEU A 1 -55.53 44.25 16.29
CA LEU A 1 -54.60 43.11 16.51
C LEU A 1 -53.25 43.47 15.88
N PRO A 2 -52.12 43.33 16.61
CA PRO A 2 -50.82 43.77 16.13
C PRO A 2 -50.23 42.78 15.10
N PRO A 3 -49.26 43.22 14.27
CA PRO A 3 -48.62 42.37 13.28
C PRO A 3 -47.68 41.36 13.96
N GLN A 4 -47.71 40.12 13.47
CA GLN A 4 -46.86 39.03 13.93
C GLN A 4 -45.39 39.34 13.65
N THR A 5 -44.61 39.44 14.72
CA THR A 5 -43.16 39.42 14.71
C THR A 5 -42.69 38.07 14.20
N VAL A 6 -42.10 38.06 13.00
CA VAL A 6 -41.31 36.94 12.48
C VAL A 6 -40.09 36.82 13.39
N GLN A 7 -40.11 35.86 14.31
CA GLN A 7 -38.93 35.44 15.06
C GLN A 7 -37.95 34.79 14.08
N THR A 8 -36.97 35.58 13.63
CA THR A 8 -35.75 35.06 13.01
C THR A 8 -34.97 34.32 14.08
N PHE A 9 -35.04 32.98 14.07
CA PHE A 9 -34.11 32.14 14.82
C PHE A 9 -32.69 32.38 14.28
N PRO A 10 -31.70 32.74 15.11
CA PRO A 10 -30.32 32.80 14.67
C PRO A 10 -29.85 31.38 14.36
N SER A 11 -29.60 31.10 13.08
CA SER A 11 -28.92 29.89 12.61
C SER A 11 -27.46 29.93 13.04
N ASN A 12 -27.20 29.59 14.30
CA ASN A 12 -25.87 29.37 14.83
C ASN A 12 -25.38 27.99 14.35
N GLN A 13 -25.19 27.83 13.03
CA GLN A 13 -24.42 26.73 12.47
C GLN A 13 -22.94 27.07 12.68
N SER A 14 -22.41 26.69 13.84
CA SER A 14 -20.98 26.55 14.03
C SER A 14 -20.45 25.59 12.97
N SER A 15 -19.82 26.13 11.92
CA SER A 15 -19.12 25.36 10.90
C SER A 15 -18.18 24.35 11.58
N CYS A 16 -18.43 23.06 11.38
CA CYS A 16 -17.62 21.99 11.97
C CYS A 16 -16.16 22.08 11.45
N ASP A 17 -15.24 22.55 12.29
CA ASP A 17 -13.82 22.54 11.96
C ASP A 17 -13.20 21.17 12.26
N VAL A 18 -12.92 20.43 11.19
CA VAL A 18 -12.33 19.09 11.22
C VAL A 18 -10.78 19.16 11.21
N PHE A 19 -10.15 20.33 11.17
CA PHE A 19 -8.70 20.50 11.02
C PHE A 19 -7.96 20.75 12.35
N VAL A 20 -8.56 20.45 13.51
CA VAL A 20 -8.12 20.94 14.83
C VAL A 20 -6.82 20.33 15.40
N TYR A 21 -6.26 19.23 14.89
CA TYR A 21 -5.10 18.54 15.50
C TYR A 21 -3.78 18.59 14.69
N GLN A 22 -3.42 19.77 14.19
CA GLN A 22 -2.32 19.93 13.24
C GLN A 22 -0.90 19.68 13.79
N ARG A 23 -0.60 19.98 15.07
CA ARG A 23 0.82 20.11 15.51
C ARG A 23 1.63 18.82 15.48
N ALA A 24 1.10 17.71 16.00
CA ALA A 24 1.81 16.43 15.95
C ALA A 24 1.88 15.89 14.50
N ALA A 25 0.81 16.08 13.74
CA ALA A 25 0.70 15.61 12.37
C ALA A 25 1.73 16.28 11.42
N VAL A 26 1.99 17.58 11.57
CA VAL A 26 2.99 18.30 10.76
C VAL A 26 4.44 17.91 11.06
N VAL A 27 4.69 17.15 12.14
CA VAL A 27 6.03 16.62 12.47
C VAL A 27 6.12 15.14 12.15
N LEU A 28 5.15 14.35 12.62
CA LEU A 28 5.17 12.90 12.50
C LEU A 28 4.99 12.42 11.06
N PHE A 29 4.06 13.01 10.28
CA PHE A 29 3.81 12.56 8.91
C PHE A 29 4.96 12.87 7.95
N PRO A 30 5.61 14.05 7.96
CA PRO A 30 6.81 14.27 7.15
C PRO A 30 7.93 13.28 7.46
N ILE A 31 8.20 13.01 8.74
CA ILE A 31 9.21 12.03 9.16
C ILE A 31 8.84 10.65 8.63
N PHE A 32 7.60 10.22 8.85
CA PHE A 32 7.09 8.95 8.37
C PHE A 32 7.24 8.81 6.84
N TYR A 33 6.72 9.77 6.07
CA TYR A 33 6.78 9.71 4.61
C TYR A 33 8.21 9.87 4.07
N SER A 34 9.11 10.55 4.79
CA SER A 34 10.54 10.60 4.43
C SER A 34 11.22 9.24 4.62
N VAL A 35 10.92 8.55 5.73
CA VAL A 35 11.41 7.17 5.95
C VAL A 35 10.88 6.24 4.88
N VAL A 36 9.58 6.32 4.57
CA VAL A 36 8.95 5.54 3.49
C VAL A 36 9.61 5.84 2.15
N PHE A 37 9.88 7.11 1.83
CA PHE A 37 10.55 7.51 0.60
C PHE A 37 11.94 6.89 0.47
N ILE A 38 12.75 6.92 1.53
CA ILE A 38 14.10 6.34 1.53
C ILE A 38 14.04 4.82 1.34
N ILE A 39 13.21 4.13 2.14
CA ILE A 39 13.10 2.67 2.08
C ILE A 39 12.58 2.23 0.72
N SER A 40 11.50 2.84 0.24
CA SER A 40 10.89 2.50 -1.05
C SER A 40 11.83 2.77 -2.22
N THR A 41 12.49 3.94 -2.25
CA THR A 41 13.46 4.27 -3.31
C THR A 41 14.58 3.24 -3.35
N CYS A 42 15.21 2.95 -2.22
CA CYS A 42 16.32 2.01 -2.13
C CYS A 42 15.89 0.57 -2.48
N GLY A 43 14.81 0.10 -1.87
CA GLY A 43 14.30 -1.26 -2.05
C GLY A 43 13.83 -1.53 -3.48
N ASN A 44 12.92 -0.70 -3.98
CA ASN A 44 12.30 -0.91 -5.29
C ASN A 44 13.29 -0.65 -6.44
N SER A 45 14.19 0.32 -6.32
CA SER A 45 15.27 0.51 -7.32
C SER A 45 16.21 -0.69 -7.37
N LEU A 46 16.58 -1.26 -6.23
CA LEU A 46 17.47 -2.43 -6.18
C LEU A 46 16.81 -3.65 -6.86
N VAL A 47 15.53 -3.87 -6.61
CA VAL A 47 14.75 -4.96 -7.22
C VAL A 47 14.68 -4.79 -8.73
N LEU A 48 14.29 -3.60 -9.21
CA LEU A 48 14.21 -3.31 -10.63
C LEU A 48 15.57 -3.49 -11.31
N ARG A 49 16.66 -2.99 -10.72
CA ARG A 49 18.03 -3.20 -11.24
C ARG A 49 18.38 -4.69 -11.31
N VAL A 50 18.18 -5.44 -10.23
CA VAL A 50 18.50 -6.88 -10.16
C VAL A 50 17.71 -7.68 -11.18
N ILE A 51 16.44 -7.32 -11.42
CA ILE A 51 15.59 -7.98 -12.40
C ILE A 51 16.02 -7.62 -13.83
N CYS A 52 16.31 -6.35 -14.11
CA CYS A 52 16.74 -5.90 -15.44
C CYS A 52 18.11 -6.46 -15.84
N GLN A 53 19.04 -6.60 -14.89
CA GLN A 53 20.37 -7.17 -15.13
C GLN A 53 20.35 -8.70 -15.22
N ARG A 54 19.20 -9.34 -15.01
CA ARG A 54 19.11 -10.79 -15.00
C ARG A 54 19.12 -11.35 -16.41
N LYS A 55 20.16 -12.13 -16.75
CA LYS A 55 20.24 -12.88 -18.02
C LYS A 55 19.23 -14.04 -18.15
N GLN A 56 18.44 -14.35 -17.11
CA GLN A 56 17.46 -15.44 -17.13
C GLN A 56 16.11 -14.97 -17.66
N LYS A 57 15.42 -15.87 -18.38
CA LYS A 57 14.04 -15.64 -18.83
C LYS A 57 13.11 -15.33 -17.65
N PHE A 58 12.23 -14.35 -17.85
CA PHE A 58 11.16 -14.03 -16.91
C PHE A 58 10.20 -15.20 -16.73
N ASN A 59 9.85 -15.50 -15.47
CA ASN A 59 8.78 -16.42 -15.13
C ASN A 59 7.53 -15.64 -14.65
N SER A 60 6.41 -16.35 -14.48
CA SER A 60 5.13 -15.76 -14.03
C SER A 60 5.28 -14.83 -12.83
N THR A 61 5.87 -15.32 -11.75
CA THR A 61 6.07 -14.54 -10.51
C THR A 61 6.94 -13.31 -10.74
N SER A 62 8.01 -13.41 -11.53
CA SER A 62 8.90 -12.28 -11.76
C SER A 62 8.18 -11.14 -12.48
N ILE A 63 7.22 -11.45 -13.36
CA ILE A 63 6.42 -10.43 -14.05
C ILE A 63 5.50 -9.70 -13.06
N TYR A 64 4.81 -10.42 -12.18
CA TYR A 64 3.98 -9.78 -11.15
C TYR A 64 4.82 -8.90 -10.20
N LEU A 65 5.99 -9.37 -9.77
CA LEU A 65 6.88 -8.60 -8.89
C LEU A 65 7.46 -7.34 -9.57
N VAL A 66 7.70 -7.37 -10.89
CA VAL A 66 8.10 -6.15 -11.62
C VAL A 66 6.98 -5.13 -11.64
N ASN A 67 5.74 -5.56 -11.86
CA ASN A 67 4.61 -4.63 -11.87
C ASN A 67 4.34 -4.06 -10.48
N LEU A 68 4.52 -4.85 -9.42
CA LEU A 68 4.46 -4.39 -8.04
C LEU A 68 5.55 -3.35 -7.74
N ALA A 69 6.80 -3.64 -8.12
CA ALA A 69 7.90 -2.68 -7.96
C ALA A 69 7.71 -1.41 -8.80
N LEU A 70 7.06 -1.52 -9.97
CA LEU A 70 6.69 -0.38 -10.80
C LEU A 70 5.63 0.48 -10.12
N SER A 71 4.58 -0.12 -9.54
CA SER A 71 3.57 0.65 -8.78
C SER A 71 4.17 1.35 -7.56
N ASP A 72 5.13 0.73 -6.88
CA ASP A 72 5.85 1.37 -5.76
C ASP A 72 6.74 2.51 -6.22
N ALA A 73 7.46 2.35 -7.33
CA ALA A 73 8.30 3.39 -7.89
C ALA A 73 7.46 4.63 -8.26
N LEU A 74 6.31 4.41 -8.91
CA LEU A 74 5.36 5.46 -9.26
C LEU A 74 4.82 6.19 -8.03
N PHE A 75 4.45 5.47 -6.97
CA PHE A 75 4.05 6.06 -5.69
C PHE A 75 5.17 6.87 -5.03
N THR A 76 6.40 6.35 -5.10
CA THR A 76 7.57 7.00 -4.50
C THR A 76 7.83 8.37 -5.11
N LEU A 77 7.56 8.55 -6.41
CA LEU A 77 7.63 9.86 -7.08
C LEU A 77 6.62 10.88 -6.54
N ALA A 78 5.50 10.43 -5.97
CA ALA A 78 4.45 11.27 -5.42
C ALA A 78 4.70 11.67 -3.95
N LEU A 79 5.58 10.95 -3.23
CA LEU A 79 5.88 11.19 -1.82
C LEU A 79 6.43 12.58 -1.49
N PRO A 80 7.34 13.20 -2.28
CA PRO A 80 7.84 14.53 -1.99
C PRO A 80 6.74 15.60 -1.93
N GLY A 81 5.72 15.48 -2.78
CA GLY A 81 4.55 16.35 -2.74
C GLY A 81 3.79 16.21 -1.43
N ARG A 82 3.58 14.96 -0.98
CA ARG A 82 2.90 14.67 0.30
C ARG A 82 3.70 15.13 1.52
N ILE A 83 5.03 14.98 1.50
CA ILE A 83 5.91 15.49 2.56
C ILE A 83 5.81 17.02 2.65
N THR A 84 5.89 17.70 1.49
CA THR A 84 5.77 19.16 1.41
C THR A 84 4.43 19.65 1.94
N TYR A 85 3.34 18.96 1.60
CA TYR A 85 1.99 19.27 2.10
C TYR A 85 1.94 19.32 3.64
N TYR A 86 2.50 18.32 4.32
CA TYR A 86 2.50 18.30 5.78
C TYR A 86 3.45 19.33 6.39
N ILE A 87 4.64 19.55 5.81
CA ILE A 87 5.58 20.59 6.27
C ILE A 87 4.95 21.98 6.16
N ARG A 88 4.17 22.23 5.11
CA ARG A 88 3.46 23.50 4.88
C ARG A 88 2.14 23.60 5.65
N HIS A 89 1.98 22.88 6.74
CA HIS A 89 0.77 22.90 7.56
C HIS A 89 -0.51 22.62 6.76
N PHE A 90 -0.49 21.58 5.92
CA PHE A 90 -1.61 21.16 5.08
C PHE A 90 -1.96 22.17 3.96
N ASP A 91 -0.99 22.96 3.49
CA ASP A 91 -1.11 23.80 2.29
C ASP A 91 -0.39 23.15 1.10
N TRP A 92 -1.14 22.87 0.04
CA TRP A 92 -0.66 22.28 -1.22
C TRP A 92 -0.31 23.38 -2.24
N PRO A 93 0.98 23.59 -2.56
CA PRO A 93 1.39 24.70 -3.42
C PRO A 93 1.36 24.37 -4.92
N PHE A 94 1.19 23.10 -5.30
CA PHE A 94 1.48 22.62 -6.66
C PHE A 94 0.28 22.67 -7.64
N GLY A 95 -0.84 23.25 -7.22
CA GLY A 95 -2.06 23.33 -8.03
C GLY A 95 -2.86 22.01 -8.12
N ASP A 96 -4.05 22.09 -8.71
CA ASP A 96 -5.03 20.99 -8.71
C ASP A 96 -4.59 19.80 -9.57
N LEU A 97 -3.94 20.04 -10.71
CA LEU A 97 -3.46 18.97 -11.59
C LEU A 97 -2.48 18.04 -10.86
N LEU A 98 -1.48 18.60 -10.17
CA LEU A 98 -0.52 17.79 -9.42
C LEU A 98 -1.16 17.15 -8.17
N CYS A 99 -2.18 17.77 -7.58
CA CYS A 99 -2.95 17.13 -6.51
C CYS A 99 -3.70 15.88 -7.01
N LYS A 100 -4.36 15.98 -8.17
CA LYS A 100 -5.03 14.85 -8.85
C LYS A 100 -4.04 13.73 -9.19
N VAL A 101 -2.92 14.06 -9.84
CA VAL A 101 -1.89 13.08 -10.21
C VAL A 101 -1.32 12.39 -8.98
N THR A 102 -0.97 13.14 -7.93
CA THR A 102 -0.49 12.58 -6.66
C THR A 102 -1.52 11.63 -6.05
N THR A 103 -2.79 12.05 -6.00
CA THR A 103 -3.87 11.22 -5.48
C THR A 103 -4.03 9.92 -6.26
N LEU A 104 -4.02 10.00 -7.60
CA LEU A 104 -4.07 8.83 -8.45
C LEU A 104 -2.91 7.88 -8.19
N LEU A 105 -1.69 8.38 -8.07
CA LEU A 105 -0.50 7.55 -7.82
C LEU A 105 -0.61 6.79 -6.49
N PHE A 106 -1.15 7.43 -5.44
CA PHE A 106 -1.38 6.80 -4.14
C PHE A 106 -2.41 5.66 -4.21
N PHE A 107 -3.59 5.91 -4.80
CA PHE A 107 -4.62 4.87 -4.92
C PHE A 107 -4.24 3.79 -5.93
N THR A 108 -3.58 4.16 -7.03
CA THR A 108 -3.05 3.22 -8.02
C THR A 108 -2.06 2.25 -7.36
N ASN A 109 -1.14 2.74 -6.53
CA ASN A 109 -0.23 1.88 -5.78
C ASN A 109 -0.96 0.89 -4.88
N THR A 110 -1.94 1.38 -4.12
CA THR A 110 -2.74 0.54 -3.21
C THR A 110 -3.42 -0.61 -3.97
N TYR A 111 -4.19 -0.28 -5.01
CA TYR A 111 -4.99 -1.27 -5.72
C TYR A 111 -4.18 -2.13 -6.69
N ALA A 112 -3.07 -1.61 -7.24
CA ALA A 112 -2.09 -2.43 -7.93
C ALA A 112 -1.41 -3.42 -6.96
N GLY A 113 -1.05 -2.96 -5.75
CA GLY A 113 -0.45 -3.75 -4.67
C GLY A 113 -1.30 -4.97 -4.30
N ILE A 114 -2.44 -4.73 -3.65
CA ILE A 114 -3.73 -5.17 -4.18
C ILE A 114 -3.78 -6.43 -5.07
N GLY A 115 -4.03 -6.16 -6.35
CA GLY A 115 -4.18 -7.13 -7.41
C GLY A 115 -2.92 -7.95 -7.67
N PHE A 116 -1.72 -7.38 -7.62
CA PHE A 116 -0.48 -8.11 -7.89
C PHE A 116 -0.13 -9.09 -6.77
N MET A 117 -0.33 -8.74 -5.50
CA MET A 117 -0.19 -9.68 -4.37
C MET A 117 -1.18 -10.84 -4.46
N THR A 118 -2.41 -10.56 -4.90
CA THR A 118 -3.42 -11.59 -5.17
C THR A 118 -2.97 -12.52 -6.30
N CYS A 119 -2.47 -11.95 -7.40
CA CYS A 119 -1.94 -12.72 -8.53
C CYS A 119 -0.73 -13.57 -8.14
N ILE A 120 0.17 -13.06 -7.30
CA ILE A 120 1.31 -13.80 -6.75
C ILE A 120 0.81 -14.99 -5.92
N SER A 121 -0.17 -14.76 -5.05
CA SER A 121 -0.75 -15.81 -4.19
C SER A 121 -1.43 -16.92 -5.01
N LEU A 122 -2.19 -16.54 -6.05
CA LEU A 122 -2.78 -17.47 -7.01
C LEU A 122 -1.70 -18.25 -7.80
N ASP A 123 -0.66 -17.57 -8.29
CA ASP A 123 0.45 -18.23 -8.99
C ASP A 123 1.17 -19.25 -8.10
N ARG A 124 1.35 -18.94 -6.81
CA ARG A 124 1.90 -19.88 -5.82
C ARG A 124 0.96 -21.06 -5.56
N TYR A 125 -0.33 -20.81 -5.41
CA TYR A 125 -1.35 -21.85 -5.26
C TYR A 125 -1.35 -22.81 -6.45
N LEU A 126 -1.44 -22.29 -7.67
CA LEU A 126 -1.41 -23.10 -8.89
C LEU A 126 -0.12 -23.91 -9.01
N ALA A 127 1.03 -23.32 -8.66
CA ALA A 127 2.32 -24.02 -8.70
C ALA A 127 2.43 -25.20 -7.73
N MET A 128 1.74 -25.15 -6.58
CA MET A 128 1.88 -26.14 -5.51
C MET A 128 0.75 -27.16 -5.48
N VAL A 129 -0.49 -26.72 -5.76
CA VAL A 129 -1.68 -27.56 -5.67
C VAL A 129 -2.01 -28.20 -7.02
N HIS A 130 -1.78 -27.49 -8.13
CA HIS A 130 -2.12 -27.96 -9.50
C HIS A 130 -0.93 -27.87 -10.49
N PRO A 131 0.24 -28.47 -10.17
CA PRO A 131 1.49 -28.23 -10.91
C PRO A 131 1.44 -28.59 -12.41
N HIS A 132 0.62 -29.57 -12.81
CA HIS A 132 0.51 -30.02 -14.21
C HIS A 132 -0.78 -29.55 -14.88
N ARG A 133 -1.95 -29.70 -14.22
CA ARG A 133 -3.28 -29.43 -14.81
C ARG A 133 -3.46 -27.98 -15.27
N LEU A 134 -2.91 -27.01 -14.52
CA LEU A 134 -3.14 -25.57 -14.76
C LEU A 134 -1.85 -24.82 -15.11
N GLN A 135 -0.85 -25.53 -15.64
CA GLN A 135 0.45 -24.93 -15.96
C GLN A 135 0.35 -23.84 -17.05
N CYS A 136 -0.57 -23.98 -18.01
CA CYS A 136 -0.77 -23.01 -19.09
C CYS A 136 -1.16 -21.61 -18.59
N LEU A 137 -1.92 -21.54 -17.49
CA LEU A 137 -2.31 -20.27 -16.85
C LEU A 137 -1.11 -19.47 -16.31
N ARG A 138 0.01 -20.15 -16.09
CA ARG A 138 1.27 -19.57 -15.60
C ARG A 138 2.26 -19.27 -16.73
N SER A 139 1.83 -19.41 -17.98
CA SER A 139 2.65 -19.04 -19.14
C SER A 139 2.86 -17.52 -19.18
N VAL A 140 4.01 -17.10 -19.69
CA VAL A 140 4.36 -15.67 -19.80
C VAL A 140 3.33 -14.87 -20.59
N LYS A 141 2.77 -15.45 -21.67
CA LYS A 141 1.74 -14.80 -22.48
C LYS A 141 0.45 -14.55 -21.69
N VAL A 142 -0.01 -15.52 -20.90
CA VAL A 142 -1.20 -15.36 -20.05
C VAL A 142 -0.94 -14.33 -18.95
N VAL A 143 0.19 -14.43 -18.26
CA VAL A 143 0.53 -13.54 -17.15
C VAL A 143 0.63 -12.07 -17.60
N ARG A 144 1.21 -11.79 -18.77
CA ARG A 144 1.22 -10.41 -19.30
C ARG A 144 -0.19 -9.87 -19.52
N ARG A 145 -1.10 -10.67 -20.07
CA ARG A 145 -2.51 -10.28 -20.23
C ARG A 145 -3.19 -10.04 -18.88
N VAL A 146 -2.91 -10.87 -17.88
CA VAL A 146 -3.40 -10.67 -16.51
C VAL A 146 -2.87 -9.36 -15.93
N CYS A 147 -1.57 -9.04 -16.11
CA CYS A 147 -1.02 -7.76 -15.64
C CYS A 147 -1.69 -6.56 -16.31
N CYS A 148 -1.91 -6.60 -17.63
CA CYS A 148 -2.64 -5.55 -18.34
C CYS A 148 -4.07 -5.40 -17.81
N LEU A 149 -4.75 -6.51 -17.52
CA LEU A 149 -6.09 -6.50 -16.93
C LEU A 149 -6.08 -5.88 -15.53
N VAL A 150 -5.13 -6.25 -14.66
CA VAL A 150 -4.99 -5.64 -13.33
C VAL A 150 -4.81 -4.14 -13.44
N TRP A 151 -3.90 -3.66 -14.30
CA TRP A 151 -3.72 -2.22 -14.52
C TRP A 151 -4.98 -1.53 -15.04
N ALA A 152 -5.71 -2.15 -15.98
CA ALA A 152 -6.94 -1.60 -16.50
C ALA A 152 -8.04 -1.50 -15.42
N LEU A 153 -8.18 -2.53 -14.58
CA LEU A 153 -9.13 -2.53 -13.47
C LEU A 153 -8.77 -1.46 -12.43
N VAL A 154 -7.48 -1.36 -12.06
CA VAL A 154 -7.00 -0.33 -11.13
C VAL A 154 -7.26 1.07 -11.70
N PHE A 155 -6.92 1.30 -12.96
CA PHE A 155 -7.18 2.58 -13.62
C PHE A 155 -8.66 2.90 -13.65
N LEU A 156 -9.52 1.94 -13.98
CA LEU A 156 -10.97 2.12 -13.99
C LEU A 156 -11.52 2.49 -12.60
N GLU A 157 -10.99 1.88 -11.54
CA GLU A 157 -11.39 2.19 -10.15
C GLU A 157 -10.99 3.61 -9.73
N VAL A 158 -9.80 4.07 -10.12
CA VAL A 158 -9.28 5.40 -9.72
C VAL A 158 -9.62 6.53 -10.69
N ALA A 159 -9.95 6.23 -11.95
CA ALA A 159 -10.22 7.21 -13.00
C ALA A 159 -11.30 8.25 -12.66
N PRO A 160 -12.39 7.93 -11.94
CA PRO A 160 -13.38 8.93 -11.54
C PRO A 160 -12.80 10.12 -10.77
N LEU A 161 -11.65 9.94 -10.11
CA LEU A 161 -10.96 11.00 -9.35
C LEU A 161 -10.34 12.07 -10.26
N LEU A 162 -10.09 11.78 -11.54
CA LEU A 162 -9.59 12.77 -12.52
C LEU A 162 -10.61 13.86 -12.82
N PHE A 163 -11.90 13.50 -12.77
CA PHE A 163 -13.00 14.37 -13.14
C PHE A 163 -13.51 15.23 -11.98
N ARG A 164 -12.94 15.08 -10.77
CA ARG A 164 -13.29 15.86 -9.59
C ARG A 164 -12.14 16.76 -9.17
N SER A 165 -12.44 17.98 -8.70
CA SER A 165 -11.42 18.83 -8.08
C SER A 165 -10.90 18.11 -6.83
N MET A 166 -9.58 18.00 -6.70
CA MET A 166 -8.96 17.39 -5.52
C MET A 166 -8.34 18.46 -4.60
N LEU A 167 -8.22 19.68 -5.12
CA LEU A 167 -7.79 20.88 -4.40
C LEU A 167 -9.01 21.68 -3.92
N HIS A 168 -9.05 21.97 -2.62
CA HIS A 168 -10.07 22.81 -2.00
C HIS A 168 -9.46 23.81 -1.03
N GLU A 169 -9.96 25.04 -1.04
CA GLU A 169 -9.54 26.07 -0.10
C GLU A 169 -10.33 25.98 1.21
N HIS A 170 -9.60 25.92 2.33
CA HIS A 170 -10.19 25.90 3.67
C HIS A 170 -9.36 26.79 4.60
N GLN A 171 -9.98 27.85 5.14
CA GLN A 171 -9.33 28.81 6.05
C GLN A 171 -8.00 29.36 5.49
N GLY A 172 -7.96 29.74 4.21
CA GLY A 172 -6.77 30.28 3.55
C GLY A 172 -5.68 29.26 3.20
N ARG A 173 -5.97 27.95 3.32
CA ARG A 173 -5.05 26.85 2.94
C ARG A 173 -5.64 26.03 1.82
N ARG A 174 -4.80 25.62 0.86
CA ARG A 174 -5.22 24.76 -0.24
C ARG A 174 -5.01 23.29 0.16
N THR A 175 -6.06 22.63 0.57
CA THR A 175 -6.04 21.23 1.00
C THR A 175 -6.09 20.28 -0.20
N CYS A 176 -5.34 19.17 -0.14
CA CYS A 176 -5.23 18.19 -1.21
C CYS A 176 -5.46 16.77 -0.68
N MET A 177 -6.22 15.95 -1.41
CA MET A 177 -6.50 14.56 -1.08
C MET A 177 -7.21 14.41 0.29
N GLU A 178 -8.07 15.36 0.65
CA GLU A 178 -8.90 15.28 1.86
C GLU A 178 -10.22 14.59 1.55
N TYR A 179 -10.70 13.76 2.47
CA TYR A 179 -11.92 12.97 2.31
C TYR A 179 -13.17 13.82 1.98
N PHE A 180 -13.27 15.01 2.55
CA PHE A 180 -14.38 15.93 2.29
C PHE A 180 -14.44 16.40 0.83
N ASN A 181 -13.35 16.26 0.08
CA ASN A 181 -13.29 16.58 -1.35
C ASN A 181 -13.98 15.48 -2.21
N PHE A 182 -14.30 14.32 -1.61
CA PHE A 182 -14.98 13.21 -2.29
C PHE A 182 -16.50 13.23 -2.07
N GLU A 183 -17.00 14.09 -1.18
CA GLU A 183 -18.42 14.20 -0.87
C GLU A 183 -19.18 15.05 -1.90
N GLY A 184 -20.45 14.71 -2.17
CA GLY A 184 -21.27 15.49 -3.12
C GLY A 184 -22.51 14.78 -3.63
N SER A 185 -22.65 13.46 -3.44
CA SER A 185 -23.83 12.69 -3.84
C SER A 185 -24.27 11.70 -2.76
N ARG A 186 -25.58 11.47 -2.65
CA ARG A 186 -26.20 10.45 -1.78
C ARG A 186 -25.71 9.03 -2.09
N PHE A 187 -25.24 8.78 -3.31
CA PHE A 187 -24.73 7.46 -3.73
C PHE A 187 -23.26 7.22 -3.35
N THR A 188 -22.51 8.25 -2.94
CA THR A 188 -21.08 8.16 -2.65
C THR A 188 -20.75 7.07 -1.61
N PRO A 189 -21.47 6.95 -0.47
CA PRO A 189 -21.16 5.93 0.52
C PRO A 189 -21.32 4.50 -0.01
N TYR A 190 -22.37 4.25 -0.80
CA TYR A 190 -22.61 2.94 -1.42
C TYR A 190 -21.52 2.56 -2.41
N LEU A 191 -21.12 3.50 -3.27
CA LEU A 191 -20.05 3.27 -4.26
C LEU A 191 -18.70 3.00 -3.58
N LEU A 192 -18.38 3.73 -2.51
CA LEU A 192 -17.13 3.52 -1.77
C LEU A 192 -17.12 2.19 -1.02
N ILE A 193 -18.24 1.79 -0.41
CA ILE A 193 -18.37 0.45 0.21
C ILE A 193 -18.19 -0.63 -0.86
N LEU A 194 -18.89 -0.50 -2.00
CA LEU A 194 -18.79 -1.47 -3.09
C LEU A 194 -17.35 -1.57 -3.60
N ALA A 195 -16.69 -0.44 -3.83
CA ALA A 195 -15.29 -0.40 -4.22
C ALA A 195 -14.43 -1.15 -3.20
N CYS A 196 -14.48 -0.79 -1.91
CA CYS A 196 -13.71 -1.47 -0.86
C CYS A 196 -13.99 -2.97 -0.77
N VAL A 197 -15.25 -3.41 -0.90
CA VAL A 197 -15.58 -4.85 -0.86
C VAL A 197 -14.96 -5.59 -2.04
N VAL A 198 -15.09 -5.04 -3.24
CA VAL A 198 -14.56 -5.66 -4.47
C VAL A 198 -13.03 -5.63 -4.48
N SER A 199 -12.41 -4.50 -4.14
CA SER A 199 -10.97 -4.29 -4.27
C SER A 199 -10.16 -4.72 -3.05
N PHE A 200 -10.78 -5.00 -1.90
CA PHE A 200 -10.08 -5.51 -0.72
C PHE A 200 -10.65 -6.83 -0.17
N CYS A 201 -11.96 -6.93 0.10
CA CYS A 201 -12.52 -8.14 0.71
C CYS A 201 -12.38 -9.36 -0.21
N CYS A 202 -12.71 -9.23 -1.51
CA CYS A 202 -12.56 -10.32 -2.46
C CYS A 202 -11.09 -10.81 -2.59
N PRO A 203 -10.09 -9.93 -2.82
CA PRO A 203 -8.67 -10.28 -2.75
C PRO A 203 -8.24 -10.98 -1.47
N LEU A 204 -8.63 -10.45 -0.30
CA LEU A 204 -8.29 -11.03 0.98
C LEU A 204 -8.82 -12.46 1.12
N THR A 205 -10.08 -12.70 0.75
CA THR A 205 -10.67 -14.04 0.75
C THR A 205 -9.91 -14.99 -0.18
N ILE A 206 -9.56 -14.55 -1.39
CA ILE A 206 -8.79 -15.37 -2.35
C ILE A 206 -7.42 -15.76 -1.75
N ILE A 207 -6.70 -14.81 -1.16
CA ILE A 207 -5.38 -15.06 -0.58
C ILE A 207 -5.49 -16.01 0.61
N MET A 208 -6.48 -15.81 1.48
CA MET A 208 -6.75 -16.70 2.62
C MET A 208 -7.07 -18.13 2.16
N CYS A 209 -7.92 -18.30 1.15
CA CYS A 209 -8.22 -19.62 0.57
C CYS A 209 -6.97 -20.26 -0.05
N CYS A 210 -6.15 -19.49 -0.77
CA CYS A 210 -4.87 -19.96 -1.31
C CYS A 210 -3.96 -20.47 -0.19
N TYR A 211 -3.76 -19.68 0.86
CA TYR A 211 -2.95 -20.03 2.01
C TYR A 211 -3.44 -21.30 2.69
N ALA A 212 -4.75 -21.40 3.00
CA ALA A 212 -5.33 -22.58 3.63
C ALA A 212 -5.12 -23.85 2.79
N LYS A 213 -5.43 -23.82 1.49
CA LYS A 213 -5.28 -24.99 0.61
C LYS A 213 -3.82 -25.41 0.42
N ILE A 214 -2.90 -24.45 0.37
CA ILE A 214 -1.46 -24.73 0.32
C ILE A 214 -1.01 -25.43 1.60
N ASN A 215 -1.39 -24.93 2.78
CA ASN A 215 -1.03 -25.55 4.07
C ASN A 215 -1.61 -26.96 4.23
N ILE A 216 -2.86 -27.19 3.80
CA ILE A 216 -3.45 -28.54 3.77
C ILE A 216 -2.59 -29.46 2.89
N LYS A 217 -2.24 -29.05 1.67
CA LYS A 217 -1.42 -29.85 0.75
C LYS A 217 -0.02 -30.13 1.31
N LEU A 218 0.59 -29.16 1.97
CA LEU A 218 1.87 -29.28 2.66
C LEU A 218 1.80 -30.30 3.79
N ARG A 219 0.75 -30.24 4.63
CA ARG A 219 0.52 -31.19 5.72
C ARG A 219 0.33 -32.61 5.20
N ASP A 220 -0.45 -32.79 4.15
CA ASP A 220 -0.68 -34.09 3.53
C ASP A 220 0.59 -34.66 2.89
N ALA A 221 1.41 -33.81 2.29
CA ALA A 221 2.71 -34.21 1.72
C ALA A 221 3.71 -34.61 2.82
N ALA A 222 3.76 -33.87 3.93
CA ALA A 222 4.64 -34.17 5.06
C ALA A 222 4.28 -35.49 5.75
N LYS A 223 2.99 -35.83 5.85
CA LYS A 223 2.52 -37.13 6.34
C LYS A 223 2.94 -38.29 5.43
N LYS A 224 3.10 -38.05 4.12
CA LYS A 224 3.36 -39.09 3.12
C LYS A 224 4.83 -39.32 2.80
N ASN A 225 5.71 -38.32 2.95
CA ASN A 225 7.16 -38.43 2.67
C ASN A 225 7.99 -37.36 3.41
N SER A 226 9.07 -37.74 4.10
CA SER A 226 9.92 -36.86 4.92
C SER A 226 11.12 -36.20 4.19
N VAL A 227 11.29 -36.39 2.87
CA VAL A 227 12.59 -36.12 2.21
C VAL A 227 12.73 -34.68 1.65
N THR A 228 13.25 -33.81 2.51
CA THR A 228 14.31 -32.76 2.39
C THR A 228 14.48 -31.83 1.16
N GLY A 229 13.93 -32.08 -0.04
CA GLY A 229 14.08 -31.17 -1.19
C GLY A 229 12.85 -30.30 -1.52
N ARG A 230 11.68 -30.95 -1.56
CA ARG A 230 10.38 -30.32 -1.87
C ARG A 230 9.87 -29.46 -0.71
N SER A 231 10.21 -29.86 0.52
CA SER A 231 9.87 -29.17 1.77
C SER A 231 10.35 -27.71 1.78
N ARG A 232 11.63 -27.46 1.45
CA ARG A 232 12.20 -26.08 1.47
C ARG A 232 11.56 -25.15 0.45
N ARG A 233 11.23 -25.63 -0.75
CA ARG A 233 10.54 -24.84 -1.79
C ARG A 233 9.11 -24.50 -1.36
N ASN A 234 8.41 -25.46 -0.77
CA ASN A 234 7.05 -25.27 -0.30
C ASN A 234 7.00 -24.34 0.93
N HIS A 235 7.94 -24.48 1.88
CA HIS A 235 8.09 -23.55 3.01
C HIS A 235 8.33 -22.12 2.52
N ARG A 236 9.25 -21.91 1.58
CA ARG A 236 9.52 -20.58 1.00
C ARG A 236 8.26 -19.97 0.37
N ALA A 237 7.48 -20.76 -0.35
CA ALA A 237 6.25 -20.27 -0.96
C ALA A 237 5.17 -19.96 0.09
N ASN A 238 5.07 -20.74 1.17
CA ASN A 238 4.19 -20.47 2.30
C ASN A 238 4.60 -19.17 3.02
N THR A 239 5.90 -18.95 3.23
CA THR A 239 6.44 -17.71 3.81
C THR A 239 6.05 -16.49 2.97
N ILE A 240 6.11 -16.57 1.63
CA ILE A 240 5.70 -15.45 0.76
C ILE A 240 4.24 -15.09 0.96
N ILE A 241 3.34 -16.08 0.98
CA ILE A 241 1.90 -15.82 1.14
C ILE A 241 1.59 -15.33 2.56
N LEU A 242 2.29 -15.84 3.57
CA LEU A 242 2.18 -15.34 4.94
C LEU A 242 2.58 -13.87 5.04
N LEU A 243 3.69 -13.46 4.39
CA LEU A 243 4.12 -12.06 4.34
C LEU A 243 3.11 -11.18 3.61
N ILE A 244 2.51 -11.68 2.53
CA ILE A 244 1.42 -11.00 1.84
C ILE A 244 0.22 -10.83 2.78
N LEU A 245 -0.22 -11.88 3.47
CA LEU A 245 -1.32 -11.80 4.45
C LEU A 245 -1.04 -10.80 5.57
N LEU A 246 0.19 -10.81 6.10
CA LEU A 246 0.61 -9.83 7.11
C LEU A 246 0.52 -8.40 6.57
N THR A 247 0.92 -8.19 5.32
CA THR A 247 0.81 -6.88 4.65
C THR A 247 -0.65 -6.46 4.51
N PHE A 248 -1.55 -7.38 4.17
CA PHE A 248 -2.99 -7.08 4.18
C PHE A 248 -3.48 -6.67 5.55
N ILE A 249 -3.13 -7.41 6.59
CA ILE A 249 -3.59 -7.14 7.96
C ILE A 249 -3.06 -5.81 8.49
N VAL A 250 -1.77 -5.53 8.29
CA VAL A 250 -1.08 -4.37 8.87
C VAL A 250 -1.30 -3.10 8.04
N CYS A 251 -1.26 -3.20 6.71
CA CYS A 251 -1.31 -2.04 5.83
C CYS A 251 -2.71 -1.78 5.26
N PHE A 252 -3.35 -2.79 4.66
CA PHE A 252 -4.59 -2.57 3.90
C PHE A 252 -5.86 -2.60 4.77
N SER A 253 -5.97 -3.54 5.72
CA SER A 253 -7.16 -3.72 6.56
C SER A 253 -7.56 -2.48 7.35
N PRO A 254 -6.65 -1.75 8.04
CA PRO A 254 -7.06 -0.62 8.86
C PRO A 254 -7.76 0.47 8.05
N TYR A 255 -7.29 0.74 6.83
CA TYR A 255 -7.89 1.73 5.93
C TYR A 255 -9.28 1.28 5.47
N HIS A 256 -9.38 0.08 4.90
CA HIS A 256 -10.64 -0.40 4.33
C HIS A 256 -11.72 -0.60 5.39
N VAL A 257 -11.37 -1.11 6.57
CA VAL A 257 -12.31 -1.25 7.69
C VAL A 257 -12.79 0.13 8.16
N ASN A 258 -11.89 1.11 8.32
CA ASN A 258 -12.26 2.47 8.72
C ASN A 258 -13.22 3.12 7.72
N VAL A 259 -12.96 3.00 6.42
CA VAL A 259 -13.84 3.52 5.36
C VAL A 259 -15.19 2.82 5.35
N ILE A 260 -15.21 1.48 5.35
CA ILE A 260 -16.46 0.70 5.33
C ILE A 260 -17.32 1.04 6.55
N GLN A 261 -16.73 1.06 7.75
CA GLN A 261 -17.43 1.37 8.98
C GLN A 261 -18.04 2.78 8.96
N PHE A 262 -17.27 3.78 8.57
CA PHE A 262 -17.75 5.16 8.53
C PHE A 262 -18.85 5.35 7.48
N MET A 263 -18.68 4.76 6.30
CA MET A 263 -19.69 4.83 5.23
C MET A 263 -20.99 4.13 5.61
N ALA A 264 -20.91 2.99 6.27
CA ALA A 264 -22.09 2.29 6.77
C ALA A 264 -22.87 3.16 7.76
N ARG A 265 -22.20 3.81 8.71
CA ARG A 265 -22.85 4.75 9.65
C ARG A 265 -23.51 5.92 8.93
N LYS A 266 -22.80 6.52 7.98
CA LYS A 266 -23.30 7.65 7.19
C LYS A 266 -24.56 7.32 6.38
N ILE A 267 -24.77 6.06 6.00
CA ILE A 267 -26.01 5.60 5.35
C ILE A 267 -27.19 5.63 6.32
N HIS A 268 -26.97 5.34 7.60
CA HIS A 268 -28.02 5.24 8.61
C HIS A 268 -28.35 6.58 9.28
N HIS A 269 -27.36 7.45 9.51
CA HIS A 269 -27.58 8.75 10.13
C HIS A 269 -26.59 9.80 9.64
N GLN A 270 -26.94 11.08 9.86
CA GLN A 270 -26.00 12.18 9.63
C GLN A 270 -24.90 12.13 10.69
N PRO A 271 -23.61 12.14 10.31
CA PRO A 271 -22.51 12.09 11.26
C PRO A 271 -22.40 13.40 12.03
N THR A 272 -22.13 13.30 13.33
CA THR A 272 -21.85 14.46 14.18
C THR A 272 -20.48 15.06 13.86
N CYS A 273 -20.22 16.30 14.29
CA CYS A 273 -18.91 16.93 14.08
C CYS A 273 -17.76 16.16 14.74
N GLU A 274 -18.01 15.55 15.90
CA GLU A 274 -17.04 14.70 16.58
C GLU A 274 -16.70 13.45 15.76
N GLU A 275 -17.70 12.79 15.18
CA GLU A 275 -17.51 11.62 14.31
C GLU A 275 -16.73 11.98 13.04
N LEU A 276 -17.03 13.14 12.44
CA LEU A 276 -16.29 13.66 11.29
C LEU A 276 -14.81 13.90 11.64
N ARG A 277 -14.54 14.47 12.82
CA ARG A 277 -13.18 14.73 13.31
C ARG A 277 -12.43 13.44 13.61
N ALA A 278 -13.07 12.50 14.31
CA ALA A 278 -12.51 11.19 14.59
C ALA A 278 -12.19 10.43 13.30
N PHE A 279 -13.11 10.43 12.32
CA PHE A 279 -12.90 9.78 11.04
C PHE A 279 -11.74 10.39 10.25
N LYS A 280 -11.61 11.71 10.23
CA LYS A 280 -10.49 12.35 9.53
C LYS A 280 -9.14 11.96 10.13
N VAL A 281 -9.03 11.99 11.46
CA VAL A 281 -7.80 11.60 12.16
C VAL A 281 -7.49 10.13 11.91
N SER A 282 -8.49 9.25 12.07
CA SER A 282 -8.30 7.82 11.82
C SER A 282 -7.91 7.55 10.37
N LEU A 283 -8.52 8.26 9.41
CA LEU A 283 -8.21 8.13 7.99
C LEU A 283 -6.76 8.54 7.67
N GLN A 284 -6.25 9.63 8.24
CA GLN A 284 -4.86 10.03 8.02
C GLN A 284 -3.87 8.97 8.54
N ILE A 285 -4.16 8.37 9.69
CA ILE A 285 -3.35 7.28 10.27
C ILE A 285 -3.45 6.04 9.39
N THR A 286 -4.65 5.60 9.02
CA THR A 286 -4.84 4.37 8.27
C THR A 286 -4.38 4.46 6.82
N VAL A 287 -4.48 5.62 6.17
CA VAL A 287 -3.85 5.89 4.86
C VAL A 287 -2.32 5.81 4.97
N SER A 288 -1.75 6.29 6.07
CA SER A 288 -0.30 6.20 6.28
C SER A 288 0.15 4.75 6.47
N LEU A 289 -0.60 3.95 7.24
CA LEU A 289 -0.38 2.50 7.34
C LEU A 289 -0.53 1.79 5.99
N MET A 290 -1.53 2.16 5.20
CA MET A 290 -1.73 1.64 3.85
C MET A 290 -0.52 1.93 2.96
N ASN A 291 -0.01 3.14 2.99
CA ASN A 291 1.18 3.56 2.22
C ASN A 291 2.48 2.90 2.69
N PHE A 292 2.52 2.37 3.91
CA PHE A 292 3.67 1.60 4.41
C PHE A 292 3.88 0.26 3.66
N ASN A 293 2.90 -0.19 2.87
CA ASN A 293 2.99 -1.44 2.12
C ASN A 293 4.26 -1.52 1.23
N CYS A 294 4.62 -0.42 0.55
CA CYS A 294 5.80 -0.36 -0.32
C CYS A 294 7.13 -0.61 0.42
N CYS A 295 7.17 -0.42 1.75
CA CYS A 295 8.32 -0.73 2.59
C CYS A 295 8.44 -2.24 2.90
N LEU A 296 7.31 -2.96 2.88
CA LEU A 296 7.24 -4.40 3.14
C LEU A 296 7.51 -5.24 1.89
N ASP A 297 7.26 -4.69 0.71
CA ASP A 297 7.48 -5.34 -0.58
C ASP A 297 8.93 -5.81 -0.80
N PRO A 298 10.00 -5.05 -0.45
CA PRO A 298 11.38 -5.54 -0.34
C PRO A 298 11.57 -6.86 0.40
N VAL A 299 10.80 -7.10 1.46
CA VAL A 299 10.83 -8.36 2.21
C VAL A 299 10.20 -9.48 1.38
N ILE A 300 9.06 -9.22 0.73
CA ILE A 300 8.43 -10.17 -0.19
C ILE A 300 9.40 -10.53 -1.32
N TYR A 301 10.09 -9.54 -1.92
CA TYR A 301 11.10 -9.77 -2.96
C TYR A 301 12.27 -10.61 -2.47
N PHE A 302 12.75 -10.40 -1.24
CA PHE A 302 13.80 -11.19 -0.62
C PHE A 302 13.43 -12.68 -0.57
N PHE A 303 12.21 -13.00 -0.17
CA PHE A 303 11.74 -14.37 -0.15
C PHE A 303 11.31 -14.89 -1.52
N ALA A 304 10.95 -14.05 -2.49
CA ALA A 304 10.52 -14.49 -3.82
C ALA A 304 11.68 -14.68 -4.82
N ILE A 305 12.65 -13.76 -4.86
CA ILE A 305 13.68 -13.67 -5.90
C ILE A 305 15.05 -14.11 -5.35
N LYS A 306 15.60 -15.21 -5.87
CA LYS A 306 16.89 -15.76 -5.39
C LYS A 306 18.06 -14.80 -5.65
N THR A 307 18.11 -14.17 -6.82
CA THR A 307 19.20 -13.25 -7.19
C THR A 307 19.19 -12.00 -6.33
N TYR A 308 18.00 -11.44 -6.07
CA TYR A 308 17.82 -10.30 -5.17
C TYR A 308 18.26 -10.64 -3.75
N LYS A 309 17.81 -11.79 -3.21
CA LYS A 309 18.29 -12.30 -1.91
C LYS A 309 19.81 -12.35 -1.83
N LYS A 310 20.47 -12.95 -2.84
CA LYS A 310 21.95 -13.03 -2.89
C LYS A 310 22.59 -11.64 -2.90
N ARG A 311 22.07 -10.71 -3.69
CA ARG A 311 22.61 -9.35 -3.78
C ARG A 311 22.47 -8.59 -2.46
N VAL A 312 21.30 -8.65 -1.82
CA VAL A 312 21.06 -8.06 -0.50
C VAL A 312 22.01 -8.67 0.54
N MET A 313 22.13 -10.00 0.59
CA MET A 313 23.06 -10.66 1.51
C MET A 313 24.53 -10.28 1.28
N SER A 314 24.94 -10.05 0.02
CA SER A 314 26.28 -9.53 -0.29
C SER A 314 26.48 -8.14 0.28
N LEU A 315 25.54 -7.22 0.05
CA LEU A 315 25.62 -5.85 0.57
C LEU A 315 25.68 -5.82 2.11
N PHE A 316 24.90 -6.66 2.77
CA PHE A 316 24.97 -6.81 4.24
C PHE A 316 26.32 -7.37 4.69
N LYS A 317 26.86 -8.36 3.97
CA LYS A 317 28.20 -8.89 4.26
C LYS A 317 29.23 -7.78 4.11
N ASP A 318 29.26 -7.11 2.96
CA ASP A 318 30.21 -6.01 2.68
C ASP A 318 30.12 -4.91 3.75
N TYR A 319 28.90 -4.51 4.15
CA TYR A 319 28.68 -3.56 5.25
C TYR A 319 29.25 -4.05 6.58
N LEU A 320 29.02 -5.31 6.95
CA LEU A 320 29.57 -5.90 8.19
C LEU A 320 31.10 -5.98 8.16
N TYR A 321 31.69 -6.29 7.00
CA TYR A 321 33.16 -6.30 6.84
C TYR A 321 33.73 -4.88 6.93
N THR A 322 33.13 -3.88 6.29
CA THR A 322 33.58 -2.48 6.39
C THR A 322 33.37 -1.91 7.78
N SER A 323 32.27 -2.23 8.46
CA SER A 323 31.99 -1.79 9.83
C SER A 323 32.90 -2.48 10.85
N GLY A 324 33.25 -3.76 10.63
CA GLY A 324 34.22 -4.51 11.43
C GLY A 324 35.67 -4.07 11.21
N ALA A 325 36.03 -3.69 9.98
CA ALA A 325 37.34 -3.11 9.67
C ALA A 325 37.50 -1.70 10.27
N SER A 326 36.45 -0.87 10.19
CA SER A 326 36.43 0.47 10.81
C SER A 326 36.55 0.41 12.34
N SER A 327 35.92 -0.58 12.98
CA SER A 327 36.02 -0.76 14.44
C SER A 327 37.39 -1.30 14.87
N LYS A 328 38.04 -2.15 14.05
CA LYS A 328 39.43 -2.57 14.28
C LYS A 328 40.45 -1.45 14.11
N MET A 329 40.36 -0.64 13.04
CA MET A 329 41.23 0.54 12.88
C MET A 329 41.06 1.56 14.02
N THR A 330 39.85 1.72 14.55
CA THR A 330 39.61 2.64 15.68
C THR A 330 40.22 2.10 16.98
N ALA A 331 40.22 0.78 17.20
CA ALA A 331 40.84 0.13 18.35
C ALA A 331 42.39 0.10 18.27
N GLU A 332 42.96 -0.09 17.08
CA GLU A 332 44.41 -0.04 16.86
C GLU A 332 44.98 1.38 17.01
N ASN A 333 44.26 2.42 16.58
CA ASN A 333 44.67 3.82 16.78
C ASN A 333 44.53 4.32 18.24
N SER A 334 43.73 3.65 19.07
CA SER A 334 43.60 4.01 20.50
C SER A 334 44.56 3.23 21.40
N SER A 335 45.12 2.12 20.92
CA SER A 335 46.15 1.33 21.62
C SER A 335 47.59 1.75 21.26
N SER A 336 47.77 2.57 20.24
CA SER A 336 49.07 3.13 19.83
C SER A 336 49.35 4.54 20.38
N ASN A 337 48.39 5.14 21.10
CA ASN A 337 48.49 6.45 21.75
C ASN A 337 48.54 6.37 23.29
N THR A 338 48.79 5.17 23.83
CA THR A 338 49.13 4.90 25.24
C THR A 338 50.44 4.14 25.28
#